data_AF-A0A7S0AM01-F1
#
_entry.id   AF-A0A7S0AM01-F1
#
_cell.length_a   1.000
_cell.length_b   1.000
_cell.length_c   1.000
_cell.angle_alpha   90.00
_cell.angle_beta   90.00
_cell.angle_gamma   90.00
#
_symmetry.space_group_name_H-M   'P 1'
#
loop_
_entity.id
_entity.type
_entity.pdbx_description
1 polymer ?
#
loop_
_entity_poly.entity_id
_entity_poly.type
_entity_poly.pdbx_seq_one_letter_code
_entity_poly.pdbx_strand_id
1 'polypeptide(L)'
;QILLGKLVHLLHSDDTDTSYEMLTVARRHLREGGKQRVAYTLTPVVYSVFKLLEKVKDVEFAAEKSNDGPPPVSEVDAAEGQSDNVSELEDDGSTPQEKAVGTVFNKKANCRKLFVFLQETVAMVAPSDPELAFKLYLQIACIADRCASSAYASTKADEGPEYSAIAYEIMAQAFLLYEDDVSDSKAQQRSIQSMIGTLLSCKTFEKDDYEALVTKTAQYAAKLLKKADQCKTVMLCAHLFYTGDKDDAKAFRNPQRVLECLQRALKIAD
;
A
#
# COMPACT_ATOMS: atom_id res chain seq x y z
N GLN A 1 -8.93 -19.95 -13.35
CA GLN A 1 -8.95 -18.97 -12.24
C GLN A 1 -9.04 -19.65 -10.87
N ILE A 2 -10.10 -20.42 -10.57
CA ILE A 2 -10.32 -21.03 -9.24
C ILE A 2 -9.13 -21.89 -8.77
N LEU A 3 -8.58 -22.73 -9.65
CA LEU A 3 -7.44 -23.60 -9.32
C LEU A 3 -6.19 -22.79 -8.95
N LEU A 4 -5.96 -21.67 -9.64
CA LEU A 4 -4.83 -20.80 -9.35
C LEU A 4 -5.03 -20.02 -8.06
N GLY A 5 -6.24 -19.54 -7.80
CA GLY A 5 -6.58 -18.93 -6.50
C GLY A 5 -6.30 -19.89 -5.34
N LYS A 6 -6.66 -21.17 -5.49
CA LYS A 6 -6.35 -22.22 -4.50
C LYS A 6 -4.85 -22.45 -4.35
N LEU A 7 -4.11 -22.54 -5.47
CA LEU A 7 -2.66 -22.73 -5.44
C LEU A 7 -1.96 -21.57 -4.74
N VAL A 8 -2.25 -20.33 -5.14
CA VAL A 8 -1.62 -19.14 -4.54
C VAL A 8 -2.03 -18.97 -3.08
N HIS A 9 -3.24 -19.37 -2.70
CA HIS A 9 -3.66 -19.37 -1.30
C HIS A 9 -2.97 -20.46 -0.45
N LEU A 10 -2.53 -21.55 -1.09
CA LEU A 10 -1.77 -22.61 -0.42
C LEU A 10 -0.29 -22.25 -0.24
N LEU A 11 0.23 -21.29 -1.02
CA LEU A 11 1.56 -20.70 -0.84
C LEU A 11 1.54 -19.77 0.39
N HIS A 12 1.51 -20.37 1.58
CA HIS A 12 1.59 -19.66 2.85
C HIS A 12 2.76 -20.19 3.68
N SER A 13 3.63 -19.28 4.09
CA SER A 13 4.62 -19.50 5.15
C SER A 13 4.40 -18.50 6.29
N ASP A 14 4.88 -18.85 7.48
CA ASP A 14 4.87 -17.94 8.64
C ASP A 14 5.92 -16.83 8.49
N ASP A 15 7.05 -17.15 7.86
CA ASP A 15 8.07 -16.17 7.52
C ASP A 15 7.64 -15.31 6.31
N THR A 16 7.70 -13.99 6.49
CA THR A 16 7.34 -12.99 5.47
C THR A 16 8.30 -13.00 4.29
N ASP A 17 9.59 -13.27 4.54
CA ASP A 17 10.61 -13.26 3.49
C ASP A 17 10.42 -14.46 2.55
N THR A 18 10.20 -15.65 3.12
CA THR A 18 9.89 -16.86 2.35
C THR A 18 8.60 -16.68 1.55
N SER A 19 7.55 -16.08 2.12
CA SER A 19 6.30 -15.79 1.40
C SER A 19 6.53 -14.86 0.20
N TYR A 20 7.39 -13.84 0.35
CA TYR A 20 7.74 -12.95 -0.75
C TYR A 20 8.54 -13.67 -1.86
N GLU A 21 9.50 -14.52 -1.50
CA GLU A 21 10.27 -15.31 -2.46
C GLU A 21 9.36 -16.28 -3.24
N MET A 22 8.45 -16.98 -2.56
CA MET A 22 7.45 -17.86 -3.20
C MET A 22 6.57 -17.10 -4.21
N LEU A 23 6.05 -15.93 -3.82
CA LEU A 23 5.22 -15.10 -4.71
C LEU A 23 6.02 -14.55 -5.89
N THR A 24 7.31 -14.26 -5.71
CA THR A 24 8.21 -13.83 -6.78
C THR A 24 8.42 -14.93 -7.82
N VAL A 25 8.66 -16.16 -7.35
CA VAL A 25 8.77 -17.34 -8.23
C VAL A 25 7.44 -17.62 -8.93
N ALA A 26 6.32 -17.56 -8.20
CA ALA A 26 4.99 -17.74 -8.77
C ALA A 26 4.70 -16.72 -9.88
N ARG A 27 4.94 -15.42 -9.64
CA ARG A 27 4.78 -14.36 -10.65
C ARG A 27 5.62 -14.65 -11.89
N ARG A 28 6.87 -15.09 -11.72
CA ARG A 28 7.80 -15.40 -12.82
C ARG A 28 7.27 -16.49 -13.75
N HIS A 29 6.68 -17.55 -13.21
CA HIS A 29 6.13 -18.64 -14.03
C HIS A 29 4.73 -18.30 -14.59
N LEU A 30 3.93 -17.53 -13.85
CA LEU A 30 2.56 -17.21 -14.27
C LEU A 30 2.48 -16.13 -15.36
N ARG A 31 3.50 -15.28 -15.49
CA ARG A 31 3.55 -14.26 -16.56
C ARG A 31 3.78 -14.87 -17.95
N GLU A 32 4.32 -16.08 -18.04
CA GLU A 32 4.62 -16.76 -19.31
C GLU A 32 3.35 -17.25 -20.04
N GLY A 33 2.18 -17.16 -19.40
CA GLY A 33 0.90 -17.65 -19.91
C GLY A 33 0.26 -16.85 -21.07
N GLY A 34 0.88 -15.76 -21.53
CA GLY A 34 0.37 -14.92 -22.62
C GLY A 34 -0.72 -13.91 -22.20
N LYS A 35 -0.94 -12.87 -23.02
CA LYS A 35 -1.73 -11.65 -22.67
C LYS A 35 -3.08 -11.95 -22.02
N GLN A 36 -3.91 -12.78 -22.66
CA GLN A 36 -5.27 -13.10 -22.17
C GLN A 36 -5.28 -13.88 -20.85
N ARG A 37 -4.22 -14.63 -20.53
CA ARG A 37 -4.14 -15.39 -19.26
C ARG A 37 -3.58 -14.51 -18.15
N VAL A 38 -2.64 -13.62 -18.45
CA VAL A 38 -1.95 -12.75 -17.49
C VAL A 38 -2.93 -11.95 -16.62
N ALA A 39 -3.98 -11.38 -17.22
CA ALA A 39 -5.00 -10.64 -16.47
C ALA A 39 -5.68 -11.51 -15.40
N TYR A 40 -5.91 -12.79 -15.66
CA TYR A 40 -6.58 -13.69 -14.74
C TYR A 40 -5.64 -14.47 -13.82
N THR A 41 -4.37 -14.61 -14.21
CA THR A 41 -3.38 -15.36 -13.44
C THR A 41 -2.65 -14.49 -12.43
N LEU A 42 -2.43 -13.20 -12.73
CA LEU A 42 -1.73 -12.30 -11.83
C LEU A 42 -2.64 -11.69 -10.77
N THR A 43 -3.96 -11.56 -11.01
CA THR A 43 -4.88 -11.02 -9.99
C THR A 43 -4.84 -11.78 -8.66
N PRO A 44 -4.87 -13.12 -8.62
CA PRO A 44 -4.69 -13.86 -7.35
C PRO A 44 -3.34 -13.58 -6.67
N VAL A 45 -2.27 -13.38 -7.45
CA VAL A 45 -0.94 -13.04 -6.92
C VAL A 45 -0.98 -11.65 -6.27
N VAL A 46 -1.57 -10.66 -6.93
CA VAL A 46 -1.75 -9.30 -6.39
C VAL A 46 -2.49 -9.33 -5.05
N TYR A 47 -3.61 -10.05 -4.97
CA TYR A 47 -4.37 -10.17 -3.72
C TYR A 47 -3.60 -10.91 -2.61
N SER A 48 -2.79 -11.92 -2.94
CA SER A 48 -1.93 -12.55 -1.94
C SER A 48 -0.80 -11.64 -1.47
N VAL A 49 -0.27 -10.78 -2.36
CA VAL A 49 0.68 -9.74 -1.96
C VAL A 49 0.02 -8.68 -1.08
N PHE A 50 -1.25 -8.31 -1.29
CA PHE A 50 -1.97 -7.43 -0.36
C PHE A 50 -2.04 -8.03 1.05
N LYS A 51 -2.36 -9.33 1.17
CA LYS A 51 -2.35 -10.02 2.46
C LYS A 51 -0.96 -10.04 3.10
N LEU A 52 0.08 -10.27 2.31
CA LEU A 52 1.46 -10.23 2.80
C LEU A 52 1.85 -8.81 3.25
N LEU A 53 1.45 -7.79 2.49
CA LEU A 53 1.72 -6.39 2.78
C LEU A 53 1.07 -5.96 4.10
N GLU A 54 -0.16 -6.38 4.39
CA GLU A 54 -0.78 -6.11 5.69
C GLU A 54 0.01 -6.74 6.84
N LYS A 55 0.48 -7.97 6.69
CA LYS A 55 1.35 -8.63 7.68
C LYS A 55 2.68 -7.89 7.85
N VAL A 56 3.34 -7.53 6.75
CA VAL A 56 4.64 -6.82 6.80
C VAL A 56 4.47 -5.44 7.42
N LYS A 57 3.40 -4.71 7.09
CA LYS A 57 3.04 -3.43 7.71
C LYS A 57 2.92 -3.57 9.23
N ASP A 58 2.19 -4.57 9.70
CA ASP A 58 2.00 -4.76 11.14
C ASP A 58 3.31 -5.08 11.86
N VAL A 59 4.23 -5.83 11.26
CA VAL A 59 5.55 -6.09 11.85
C VAL A 59 6.52 -4.90 11.69
N GLU A 60 6.43 -4.12 10.62
CA GLU A 60 7.33 -2.99 10.32
C GLU A 60 7.02 -1.74 11.15
N PHE A 61 5.74 -1.53 11.49
CA PHE A 61 5.24 -0.40 12.28
C PHE A 61 4.68 -0.80 13.66
N ALA A 62 4.82 -2.06 14.07
CA ALA A 62 4.57 -2.43 15.47
C ALA A 62 5.48 -1.59 16.36
N ALA A 63 4.89 -0.88 17.32
CA ALA A 63 5.64 -0.25 18.38
C ALA A 63 6.51 -1.33 19.04
N GLU A 64 7.83 -1.12 19.07
CA GLU A 64 8.72 -1.94 19.86
C GLU A 64 8.14 -1.99 21.28
N LYS A 65 7.63 -3.15 21.69
CA LYS A 65 7.41 -3.39 23.11
C LYS A 65 8.80 -3.34 23.71
N SER A 66 9.07 -2.27 24.45
CA SER A 66 10.25 -2.10 25.30
C SER A 66 10.59 -3.43 25.96
N ASN A 67 11.63 -4.09 25.46
CA ASN A 67 12.30 -5.12 26.24
C ASN A 67 13.34 -4.37 27.11
N ASP A 68 12.83 -3.51 28.01
CA ASP A 68 13.63 -2.91 29.08
C ASP A 68 13.87 -4.00 30.14
N GLY A 69 14.88 -4.84 29.88
CA GLY A 69 15.64 -5.46 30.96
C GLY A 69 16.59 -4.41 31.52
N PRO A 70 16.73 -4.28 32.86
CA PRO A 70 17.49 -3.19 33.47
C PRO A 70 18.96 -3.19 33.00
N PRO A 71 19.58 -2.01 32.86
CA PRO A 71 20.93 -1.90 32.33
C PRO A 71 21.94 -2.59 33.26
N PRO A 72 22.94 -3.32 32.73
CA PRO A 72 24.08 -3.70 33.56
C PRO A 72 24.86 -2.42 33.89
N VAL A 73 24.91 -2.11 35.18
CA VAL A 73 25.75 -1.07 35.75
C VAL A 73 27.19 -1.26 35.30
N SER A 74 27.72 -0.23 34.63
CA SER A 74 29.14 -0.08 34.32
C SER A 74 29.88 0.22 35.62
N GLU A 75 30.50 -0.78 36.23
CA GLU A 75 31.58 -0.56 37.18
C GLU A 75 32.90 -0.38 36.43
N VAL A 76 33.58 0.67 36.86
CA VAL A 76 34.76 1.35 36.32
C VAL A 76 36.02 0.48 36.23
N ASP A 77 36.80 0.75 35.18
CA ASP A 77 38.17 0.27 34.95
C ASP A 77 39.12 0.59 36.12
N ALA A 78 39.93 -0.40 36.53
CA ALA A 78 41.30 -0.21 36.99
C ALA A 78 42.13 -1.48 36.74
N ALA A 79 43.24 -1.29 36.04
CA ALA A 79 44.18 -2.31 35.59
C ALA A 79 44.94 -3.02 36.72
N GLU A 80 45.34 -4.29 36.49
CA GLU A 80 46.73 -4.79 36.57
C GLU A 80 46.80 -6.33 36.44
N GLY A 81 47.77 -6.83 35.67
CA GLY A 81 48.64 -7.94 36.09
C GLY A 81 48.24 -9.42 35.86
N GLN A 82 48.77 -9.99 34.77
CA GLN A 82 49.70 -11.14 34.76
C GLN A 82 49.23 -12.61 35.00
N SER A 83 49.44 -13.40 33.94
CA SER A 83 49.97 -14.79 33.79
C SER A 83 49.31 -16.06 34.37
N ASP A 84 49.43 -17.10 33.53
CA ASP A 84 49.65 -18.54 33.82
C ASP A 84 48.51 -19.58 33.63
N ASN A 85 48.49 -20.17 32.43
CA ASN A 85 48.83 -21.57 32.07
C ASN A 85 48.03 -22.82 32.60
N VAL A 86 47.57 -23.61 31.59
CA VAL A 86 47.49 -25.09 31.38
C VAL A 86 46.39 -26.00 32.00
N SER A 87 45.96 -26.94 31.12
CA SER A 87 45.42 -28.33 31.28
C SER A 87 43.95 -28.52 31.66
N GLU A 88 43.19 -29.52 31.20
CA GLU A 88 43.18 -30.56 30.15
C GLU A 88 41.86 -31.35 30.42
N LEU A 89 41.16 -31.82 29.36
CA LEU A 89 40.35 -33.07 29.21
C LEU A 89 39.24 -33.38 30.26
N GLU A 90 38.04 -33.94 30.01
CA GLU A 90 37.42 -34.74 28.94
C GLU A 90 35.91 -34.98 29.31
N ASP A 91 35.07 -35.29 28.30
CA ASP A 91 33.84 -36.16 28.31
C ASP A 91 32.59 -35.74 29.15
N ASP A 92 31.30 -35.96 28.83
CA ASP A 92 30.49 -36.69 27.83
C ASP A 92 29.05 -36.10 27.88
N GLY A 93 28.26 -36.28 26.80
CA GLY A 93 26.85 -36.71 26.95
C GLY A 93 25.71 -35.69 27.04
N SER A 94 25.14 -35.38 25.86
CA SER A 94 23.69 -35.22 25.57
C SER A 94 22.88 -34.02 26.10
N THR A 95 22.53 -33.08 25.20
CA THR A 95 21.17 -32.73 24.72
C THR A 95 21.30 -31.60 23.68
N PRO A 96 20.77 -31.68 22.45
CA PRO A 96 20.80 -30.54 21.53
C PRO A 96 19.72 -29.53 21.96
N GLN A 97 20.12 -28.60 22.85
CA GLN A 97 19.32 -27.43 23.15
C GLN A 97 19.45 -26.50 21.95
N GLU A 98 18.37 -26.39 21.15
CA GLU A 98 18.19 -25.37 20.12
C GLU A 98 18.44 -24.00 20.72
N LYS A 99 19.69 -23.53 20.64
CA LYS A 99 20.00 -22.13 20.82
C LYS A 99 19.42 -21.44 19.59
N ALA A 100 18.28 -20.78 19.79
CA ALA A 100 17.76 -19.78 18.88
C ALA A 100 18.87 -18.77 18.60
N VAL A 101 19.62 -19.04 17.54
CA VAL A 101 20.57 -18.10 16.96
C VAL A 101 19.72 -16.90 16.58
N GLY A 102 19.89 -15.81 17.31
CA GLY A 102 19.23 -14.55 17.04
C GLY A 102 19.42 -14.23 15.57
N THR A 103 18.33 -14.36 14.81
CA THR A 103 18.30 -13.96 13.42
C THR A 103 18.47 -12.46 13.42
N VAL A 104 19.70 -12.03 13.12
CA VAL A 104 20.02 -10.67 12.75
C VAL A 104 19.05 -10.32 11.60
N PHE A 105 18.05 -9.49 11.92
CA PHE A 105 16.97 -9.09 11.02
C PHE A 105 17.54 -8.35 9.81
N ASN A 106 17.75 -9.06 8.71
CA ASN A 106 17.91 -8.45 7.40
C ASN A 106 16.67 -8.80 6.58
N LYS A 107 15.56 -8.09 6.83
CA LYS A 107 14.28 -8.35 6.16
C LYS A 107 14.46 -8.16 4.66
N LYS A 108 14.40 -9.26 3.90
CA LYS A 108 14.39 -9.17 2.44
C LYS A 108 13.09 -8.56 1.94
N ALA A 109 11.97 -8.74 2.64
CA ALA A 109 10.67 -8.14 2.34
C ALA A 109 10.37 -6.94 3.25
N ASN A 110 10.23 -5.76 2.63
CA ASN A 110 9.72 -4.54 3.28
C ASN A 110 8.53 -4.00 2.49
N CYS A 111 7.73 -3.11 3.09
CA CYS A 111 6.55 -2.55 2.42
C CYS A 111 6.90 -1.90 1.08
N ARG A 112 8.05 -1.21 1.00
CA ARG A 112 8.53 -0.53 -0.24
C ARG A 112 8.73 -1.50 -1.40
N LYS A 113 9.45 -2.61 -1.19
CA LYS A 113 9.65 -3.65 -2.21
C LYS A 113 8.33 -4.29 -2.64
N LEU A 114 7.39 -4.46 -1.71
CA LEU A 114 6.06 -4.98 -2.04
C LEU A 114 5.26 -4.01 -2.91
N PHE A 115 5.36 -2.69 -2.68
CA PHE A 115 4.73 -1.70 -3.56
C PHE A 115 5.32 -1.72 -4.97
N VAL A 116 6.65 -1.76 -5.10
CA VAL A 116 7.31 -1.90 -6.41
C VAL A 116 6.87 -3.19 -7.10
N PHE A 117 6.85 -4.31 -6.37
CA PHE A 117 6.37 -5.59 -6.89
C PHE A 117 4.92 -5.51 -7.39
N LEU A 118 4.03 -4.87 -6.62
CA LEU A 118 2.63 -4.68 -6.97
C LEU A 118 2.49 -3.83 -8.24
N GLN A 119 3.20 -2.70 -8.31
CA GLN A 119 3.17 -1.78 -9.43
C GLN A 119 3.62 -2.45 -10.74
N GLU A 120 4.75 -3.18 -10.69
CA GLU A 120 5.24 -3.98 -11.84
C GLU A 120 4.22 -5.04 -12.26
N THR A 121 3.59 -5.70 -11.29
CA THR A 121 2.63 -6.78 -11.57
C THR A 121 1.36 -6.22 -12.22
N VAL A 122 0.85 -5.08 -11.74
CA VAL A 122 -0.32 -4.42 -12.32
C VAL A 122 0.00 -3.82 -13.69
N ALA A 123 1.22 -3.31 -13.91
CA ALA A 123 1.66 -2.83 -15.22
C ALA A 123 1.65 -3.96 -16.29
N MET A 124 1.86 -5.22 -15.89
CA MET A 124 1.72 -6.37 -16.78
C MET A 124 0.25 -6.70 -17.10
N VAL A 125 -0.69 -6.36 -16.21
CA VAL A 125 -2.13 -6.59 -16.39
C VAL A 125 -2.78 -5.49 -17.24
N ALA A 126 -2.32 -4.25 -17.10
CA ALA A 126 -2.93 -3.07 -17.74
C ALA A 126 -3.18 -3.22 -19.25
N PRO A 127 -2.26 -3.75 -20.09
CA PRO A 127 -2.50 -3.89 -21.53
C PRO A 127 -3.58 -4.90 -21.91
N SER A 128 -3.98 -5.77 -20.98
CA SER A 128 -4.98 -6.81 -21.23
C SER A 128 -6.35 -6.45 -20.63
N ASP A 129 -6.36 -5.80 -19.48
CA ASP A 129 -7.57 -5.32 -18.80
C ASP A 129 -7.29 -4.01 -18.06
N PRO A 130 -7.48 -2.85 -18.71
CA PRO A 130 -7.20 -1.55 -18.11
C PRO A 130 -8.20 -1.18 -17.00
N GLU A 131 -9.47 -1.60 -17.09
CA GLU A 131 -10.46 -1.33 -16.04
C GLU A 131 -10.09 -2.06 -14.73
N LEU A 132 -9.59 -3.29 -14.83
CA LEU A 132 -9.09 -4.04 -13.68
C LEU A 132 -7.81 -3.44 -13.13
N ALA A 133 -6.81 -3.16 -13.98
CA ALA A 133 -5.55 -2.57 -13.54
C ALA A 133 -5.77 -1.22 -12.85
N PHE A 134 -6.68 -0.40 -13.38
CA PHE A 134 -7.10 0.86 -12.76
C PHE A 134 -7.59 0.66 -11.31
N LYS A 135 -8.50 -0.29 -11.09
CA LYS A 135 -9.01 -0.60 -9.75
C LYS A 135 -7.92 -1.13 -8.82
N LEU A 136 -6.99 -1.94 -9.35
CA LEU A 136 -5.86 -2.43 -8.57
C LEU A 136 -4.92 -1.30 -8.16
N TYR A 137 -4.61 -0.34 -9.04
CA TYR A 137 -3.83 0.84 -8.68
C TYR A 137 -4.50 1.67 -7.58
N LEU A 138 -5.82 1.92 -7.68
CA LEU A 138 -6.55 2.61 -6.61
C LEU A 138 -6.49 1.87 -5.26
N GLN A 139 -6.57 0.54 -5.28
CA GLN A 139 -6.43 -0.28 -4.07
C GLN A 139 -5.01 -0.20 -3.49
N ILE A 140 -3.98 -0.28 -4.35
CA ILE A 140 -2.58 -0.16 -3.91
C ILE A 140 -2.34 1.22 -3.27
N ALA A 141 -2.82 2.30 -3.90
CA ALA A 141 -2.69 3.64 -3.35
C ALA A 141 -3.35 3.80 -1.98
N CYS A 142 -4.55 3.23 -1.79
CA CYS A 142 -5.20 3.25 -0.49
C CYS A 142 -4.41 2.48 0.58
N ILE A 143 -3.80 1.35 0.21
CA ILE A 143 -2.95 0.60 1.15
C ILE A 143 -1.66 1.39 1.47
N ALA A 144 -1.07 2.08 0.49
CA ALA A 144 0.09 2.95 0.71
C ALA A 144 -0.24 4.12 1.66
N ASP A 145 -1.40 4.76 1.51
CA ASP A 145 -1.88 5.80 2.45
C ASP A 145 -2.10 5.22 3.86
N ARG A 146 -2.66 4.01 3.98
CA ARG A 146 -2.77 3.31 5.28
C ARG A 146 -1.39 3.00 5.89
N CYS A 147 -0.39 2.66 5.08
CA CYS A 147 0.99 2.48 5.54
C CYS A 147 1.58 3.81 6.02
N ALA A 148 1.37 4.91 5.29
CA ALA A 148 1.78 6.24 5.72
C ALA A 148 1.12 6.63 7.05
N SER A 149 -0.18 6.37 7.20
CA SER A 149 -0.91 6.65 8.44
C SER A 149 -0.37 5.82 9.61
N SER A 150 -0.06 4.55 9.36
CA SER A 150 0.58 3.67 10.35
C SER A 150 1.98 4.15 10.72
N ALA A 151 2.76 4.64 9.75
CA ALA A 151 4.09 5.18 9.97
C ALA A 151 4.04 6.43 10.86
N TYR A 152 3.15 7.39 10.56
CA TYR A 152 2.93 8.58 11.39
C TYR A 152 2.49 8.26 12.83
N ALA A 153 1.79 7.15 13.04
CA ALA A 153 1.35 6.71 14.37
C ALA A 153 2.41 5.87 15.12
N SER A 154 3.49 5.47 14.45
CA SER A 154 4.56 4.62 15.00
C SER A 154 5.80 5.44 15.36
N THR A 155 6.84 4.77 15.86
CA THR A 155 8.16 5.37 16.10
C THR A 155 8.86 5.83 14.81
N LYS A 156 8.35 5.43 13.64
CA LYS A 156 8.88 5.76 12.31
C LYS A 156 8.11 6.88 11.62
N ALA A 157 7.79 7.94 12.34
CA ALA A 157 7.06 9.08 11.78
C ALA A 157 7.79 9.73 10.59
N ASP A 158 9.13 9.66 10.56
CA ASP A 158 9.97 10.18 9.48
C ASP A 158 9.76 9.47 8.13
N GLU A 159 9.29 8.22 8.13
CA GLU A 159 8.99 7.47 6.91
C GLU A 159 7.58 7.76 6.35
N GLY A 160 6.71 8.41 7.13
CA GLY A 160 5.34 8.74 6.73
C GLY A 160 5.22 9.51 5.42
N PRO A 161 5.99 10.60 5.21
CA PRO A 161 5.97 11.36 3.96
C PRO A 161 6.35 10.52 2.73
N GLU A 162 7.28 9.58 2.88
CA GLU A 162 7.71 8.71 1.79
C GLU A 162 6.58 7.79 1.33
N TYR A 163 5.85 7.16 2.27
CA TYR A 163 4.69 6.33 1.92
C TYR A 163 3.53 7.15 1.35
N SER A 164 3.36 8.40 1.78
CA SER A 164 2.37 9.32 1.21
C SER A 164 2.71 9.67 -0.25
N ALA A 165 3.99 9.93 -0.55
CA ALA A 165 4.47 10.15 -1.91
C ALA A 165 4.25 8.90 -2.80
N ILE A 166 4.55 7.70 -2.30
CA ILE A 166 4.25 6.44 -3.00
C ILE A 166 2.75 6.33 -3.31
N ALA A 167 1.88 6.65 -2.34
CA ALA A 167 0.43 6.62 -2.56
C ALA A 167 0.00 7.60 -3.66
N TYR A 168 0.61 8.79 -3.71
CA TYR A 168 0.31 9.82 -4.70
C TYR A 168 0.75 9.40 -6.11
N GLU A 169 1.97 8.88 -6.24
CA GLU A 169 2.50 8.39 -7.53
C GLU A 169 1.63 7.27 -8.11
N ILE A 170 1.17 6.35 -7.25
CA ILE A 170 0.30 5.24 -7.66
C ILE A 170 -1.11 5.74 -8.02
N MET A 171 -1.64 6.74 -7.31
CA MET A 171 -2.89 7.42 -7.71
C MET A 171 -2.73 8.10 -9.08
N ALA A 172 -1.62 8.78 -9.30
CA ALA A 172 -1.34 9.45 -10.57
C ALA A 172 -1.26 8.44 -11.73
N GLN A 173 -0.67 7.26 -11.51
CA GLN A 173 -0.68 6.16 -12.48
C GLN A 173 -2.07 5.65 -12.79
N ALA A 174 -2.95 5.53 -11.79
CA ALA A 174 -4.35 5.20 -12.02
C ALA A 174 -5.03 6.26 -12.89
N PHE A 175 -4.75 7.55 -12.65
CA PHE A 175 -5.35 8.64 -13.43
C PHE A 175 -4.87 8.64 -14.87
N LEU A 176 -3.58 8.39 -15.11
CA LEU A 176 -3.04 8.24 -16.47
C LEU A 176 -3.70 7.07 -17.21
N LEU A 177 -3.82 5.91 -16.56
CA LEU A 177 -4.49 4.75 -17.15
C LEU A 177 -5.97 5.02 -17.48
N TYR A 178 -6.65 5.81 -16.64
CA TYR A 178 -8.00 6.28 -16.92
C TYR A 178 -8.05 7.20 -18.17
N GLU A 179 -7.09 8.10 -18.33
CA GLU A 179 -7.02 9.03 -19.47
C GLU A 179 -6.74 8.30 -20.78
N ASP A 180 -5.84 7.32 -20.75
CA ASP A 180 -5.33 6.67 -21.96
C ASP A 180 -6.24 5.52 -22.43
N ASP A 181 -6.76 4.70 -21.51
CA ASP A 181 -7.36 3.40 -21.86
C ASP A 181 -8.85 3.25 -21.47
N VAL A 182 -9.42 4.14 -20.64
CA VAL A 182 -10.83 4.05 -20.20
C VAL A 182 -11.73 4.98 -21.02
N SER A 183 -12.30 4.43 -22.10
CA SER A 183 -13.14 5.19 -23.05
C SER A 183 -14.65 4.93 -22.95
N ASP A 184 -15.09 3.77 -22.43
CA ASP A 184 -16.52 3.45 -22.32
C ASP A 184 -17.22 4.36 -21.31
N SER A 185 -18.37 4.95 -21.69
CA SER A 185 -19.09 5.92 -20.85
C SER A 185 -19.52 5.36 -19.50
N LYS A 186 -19.93 4.08 -19.41
CA LYS A 186 -20.32 3.46 -18.14
C LYS A 186 -19.09 3.09 -17.32
N ALA A 187 -18.01 2.65 -17.96
CA ALA A 187 -16.73 2.41 -17.30
C ALA A 187 -16.17 3.72 -16.71
N GLN A 188 -16.19 4.83 -17.46
CA GLN A 188 -15.72 6.14 -17.00
C GLN A 188 -16.46 6.59 -15.74
N GLN A 189 -17.79 6.51 -15.72
CA GLN A 189 -18.58 6.84 -14.54
C GLN A 189 -18.18 5.98 -13.33
N ARG A 190 -18.08 4.65 -13.51
CA ARG A 190 -17.69 3.73 -12.43
C ARG A 190 -16.27 3.98 -11.93
N SER A 191 -15.35 4.30 -12.84
CA SER A 191 -13.96 4.64 -12.52
C SER A 191 -13.89 5.92 -11.69
N ILE A 192 -14.58 6.99 -12.10
CA ILE A 192 -14.60 8.26 -11.34
C ILE A 192 -15.24 8.04 -9.96
N GLN A 193 -16.33 7.28 -9.85
CA GLN A 193 -16.91 6.93 -8.55
C GLN A 193 -15.91 6.19 -7.65
N SER A 194 -15.10 5.29 -8.23
CA SER A 194 -14.04 4.61 -7.50
C SER A 194 -12.93 5.58 -7.08
N MET A 195 -12.52 6.52 -7.94
CA MET A 195 -11.56 7.58 -7.58
C MET A 195 -12.05 8.39 -6.39
N ILE A 196 -13.32 8.82 -6.41
CA ILE A 196 -13.93 9.59 -5.33
C ILE A 196 -13.89 8.80 -4.01
N GLY A 197 -14.32 7.53 -4.04
CA GLY A 197 -14.30 6.68 -2.85
C GLY A 197 -12.90 6.45 -2.28
N THR A 198 -11.91 6.22 -3.16
CA THR A 198 -10.51 6.06 -2.77
C THR A 198 -9.96 7.36 -2.16
N LEU A 199 -10.15 8.50 -2.81
CA LEU A 199 -9.68 9.81 -2.32
C LEU A 199 -10.33 10.22 -0.98
N LEU A 200 -11.59 9.85 -0.73
CA LEU A 200 -12.23 10.08 0.57
C LEU A 200 -11.69 9.16 1.67
N SER A 201 -11.11 8.01 1.29
CA SER A 201 -10.52 7.06 2.23
C SER A 201 -9.08 7.41 2.60
N CYS A 202 -8.35 8.09 1.70
CA CYS A 202 -6.99 8.56 1.92
C CYS A 202 -6.95 9.78 2.85
N LYS A 203 -5.98 9.82 3.77
CA LYS A 203 -5.87 10.86 4.80
C LYS A 203 -4.49 11.49 4.94
N THR A 204 -3.47 10.93 4.30
CA THR A 204 -2.08 11.34 4.53
C THR A 204 -1.51 12.24 3.45
N PHE A 205 -2.25 12.48 2.37
CA PHE A 205 -1.82 13.38 1.31
C PHE A 205 -1.58 14.79 1.81
N GLU A 206 -0.54 15.42 1.28
CA GLU A 206 -0.33 16.84 1.48
C GLU A 206 -1.46 17.64 0.84
N LYS A 207 -1.69 18.85 1.33
CA LYS A 207 -2.83 19.67 0.94
C LYS A 207 -2.83 19.96 -0.58
N ASP A 208 -1.67 20.27 -1.12
CA ASP A 208 -1.51 20.64 -2.52
C ASP A 208 -1.66 19.42 -3.45
N ASP A 209 -1.09 18.27 -3.05
CA ASP A 209 -1.24 17.00 -3.75
C ASP A 209 -2.71 16.53 -3.77
N TYR A 210 -3.38 16.64 -2.62
CA TYR A 210 -4.79 16.30 -2.52
C TYR A 210 -5.64 17.22 -3.40
N GLU A 211 -5.40 18.54 -3.35
CA GLU A 211 -6.10 19.52 -4.17
C GLU A 211 -5.96 19.24 -5.67
N ALA A 212 -4.76 18.85 -6.12
CA ALA A 212 -4.50 18.48 -7.51
C ALA A 212 -5.34 17.27 -7.94
N LEU A 213 -5.36 16.21 -7.13
CA LEU A 213 -6.12 14.98 -7.41
C LEU A 213 -7.64 15.22 -7.43
N VAL A 214 -8.18 15.93 -6.44
CA VAL A 214 -9.63 16.18 -6.36
C VAL A 214 -10.10 17.11 -7.46
N THR A 215 -9.29 18.12 -7.82
CA THR A 215 -9.60 19.02 -8.93
C THR A 215 -9.61 18.26 -10.26
N LYS A 216 -8.62 17.40 -10.50
CA LYS A 216 -8.56 16.56 -11.70
C LYS A 216 -9.74 15.58 -11.76
N THR A 217 -10.11 14.96 -10.63
CA THR A 217 -11.31 14.11 -10.52
C THR A 217 -12.60 14.87 -10.85
N ALA A 218 -12.78 16.08 -10.32
CA ALA A 218 -13.94 16.92 -10.61
C ALA A 218 -14.02 17.32 -12.09
N GLN A 219 -12.88 17.56 -12.74
CA GLN A 219 -12.82 17.82 -14.18
C GLN A 219 -13.27 16.61 -15.00
N TYR A 220 -12.94 15.39 -14.60
CA TYR A 220 -13.44 14.18 -15.26
C TYR A 220 -14.95 14.02 -15.09
N ALA A 221 -15.46 14.19 -13.86
CA ALA A 221 -16.89 14.14 -13.58
C ALA A 221 -17.68 15.14 -14.46
N ALA A 222 -17.12 16.34 -14.63
CA ALA A 222 -17.67 17.40 -15.47
C ALA A 222 -17.61 17.10 -16.98
N LYS A 223 -16.80 16.16 -17.45
CA LYS A 223 -16.67 15.78 -18.86
C LYS A 223 -17.47 14.53 -19.25
N LEU A 224 -18.19 13.91 -18.30
CA LEU A 224 -19.05 12.76 -18.59
C LEU A 224 -20.10 13.11 -19.66
N LEU A 225 -20.30 12.19 -20.61
CA LEU A 225 -21.18 12.39 -21.76
C LEU A 225 -22.67 12.48 -21.39
N LYS A 226 -23.10 11.70 -20.39
CA LYS A 226 -24.50 11.61 -19.99
C LYS A 226 -24.80 12.61 -18.88
N LYS A 227 -25.72 13.55 -19.12
CA LYS A 227 -26.13 14.56 -18.13
C LYS A 227 -26.56 13.97 -16.78
N ALA A 228 -27.31 12.86 -16.79
CA ALA A 228 -27.75 12.21 -15.55
C ALA A 228 -26.56 11.69 -14.70
N ASP A 229 -25.54 11.13 -15.35
CA ASP A 229 -24.35 10.61 -14.69
C ASP A 229 -23.40 11.75 -14.30
N GLN A 230 -23.27 12.76 -15.16
CA GLN A 230 -22.53 14.00 -14.94
C GLN A 230 -23.04 14.72 -13.69
N CYS A 231 -24.35 14.98 -13.58
CA CYS A 231 -24.96 15.63 -12.42
C CYS A 231 -24.67 14.87 -11.11
N LYS A 232 -24.92 13.56 -11.09
CA LYS A 232 -24.70 12.72 -9.91
C LYS A 232 -23.23 12.71 -9.48
N THR A 233 -22.32 12.57 -10.44
CA THR A 233 -20.88 12.44 -10.14
C THR A 233 -20.28 13.78 -9.73
N VAL A 234 -20.67 14.89 -10.37
CA VAL A 234 -20.27 16.25 -9.97
C VAL A 234 -20.74 16.58 -8.55
N MET A 235 -21.96 16.18 -8.20
CA MET A 235 -22.46 16.32 -6.83
C MET A 235 -21.61 15.50 -5.84
N LEU A 236 -21.25 14.26 -6.18
CA LEU A 236 -20.38 13.44 -5.33
C LEU A 236 -18.98 14.06 -5.15
N CYS A 237 -18.42 14.69 -6.19
CA CYS A 237 -17.14 15.41 -6.08
C CYS A 237 -17.17 16.56 -5.07
N ALA A 238 -18.34 17.11 -4.73
CA ALA A 238 -18.45 18.15 -3.71
C ALA A 238 -17.93 17.67 -2.34
N HIS A 239 -18.08 16.38 -2.01
CA HIS A 239 -17.55 15.79 -0.78
C HIS A 239 -16.02 15.78 -0.72
N LEU A 240 -15.32 15.73 -1.86
CA LEU A 240 -13.86 15.76 -1.90
C LEU A 240 -13.31 17.13 -1.45
N PHE A 241 -14.06 18.21 -1.65
CA PHE A 241 -13.64 19.55 -1.26
C PHE A 241 -13.96 19.89 0.20
N TYR A 242 -14.56 18.96 0.95
CA TYR A 242 -14.87 19.16 2.36
C TYR A 242 -14.79 17.84 3.12
N THR A 243 -13.62 17.59 3.70
CA THR A 243 -13.31 16.35 4.41
C THR A 243 -13.04 16.61 5.90
N GLY A 244 -12.97 15.51 6.67
CA GLY A 244 -12.56 15.49 8.08
C GLY A 244 -13.55 16.06 9.10
N ASP A 245 -13.40 15.64 10.34
CA ASP A 245 -14.21 16.12 11.48
C ASP A 245 -13.84 17.55 11.85
N LYS A 246 -14.77 18.30 12.48
CA LYS A 246 -14.65 19.75 12.72
C LYS A 246 -13.30 20.20 13.27
N ASP A 247 -12.67 19.38 14.10
CA ASP A 247 -11.43 19.68 14.82
C ASP A 247 -10.15 19.13 14.15
N ASP A 248 -10.25 18.48 12.98
CA ASP A 248 -9.10 17.99 12.22
C ASP A 248 -8.44 19.14 11.45
N ALA A 249 -7.32 19.63 11.99
CA ALA A 249 -6.53 20.71 11.39
C ALA A 249 -5.88 20.32 10.05
N LYS A 250 -5.70 19.02 9.78
CA LYS A 250 -5.12 18.53 8.52
C LYS A 250 -6.18 18.30 7.44
N ALA A 251 -7.45 18.39 7.78
CA ALA A 251 -8.53 18.13 6.85
C ALA A 251 -8.59 19.17 5.71
N PHE A 252 -8.81 18.68 4.49
CA PHE A 252 -8.95 19.53 3.32
C PHE A 252 -10.36 20.16 3.26
N ARG A 253 -10.42 21.49 3.30
CA ARG A 253 -11.67 22.27 3.32
C ARG A 253 -11.61 23.44 2.37
N ASN A 254 -12.44 23.39 1.34
CA ASN A 254 -12.65 24.48 0.40
C ASN A 254 -14.16 24.65 0.11
N PRO A 255 -14.90 25.39 0.97
CA PRO A 255 -16.35 25.54 0.84
C PRO A 255 -16.77 26.28 -0.44
N GLN A 256 -15.89 27.09 -1.03
CA GLN A 256 -16.15 27.76 -2.30
C GLN A 256 -16.25 26.73 -3.43
N ARG A 257 -15.30 25.78 -3.50
CA ARG A 257 -15.33 24.68 -4.48
C ARG A 257 -16.53 23.75 -4.29
N VAL A 258 -16.96 23.52 -3.05
CA VAL A 258 -18.20 22.77 -2.76
C VAL A 258 -19.39 23.46 -3.42
N LEU A 259 -19.57 24.77 -3.19
CA LEU A 259 -20.66 25.54 -3.79
C LEU A 259 -20.59 25.55 -5.32
N GLU A 260 -19.40 25.70 -5.90
CA GLU A 260 -19.21 25.62 -7.36
C GLU A 260 -19.67 24.27 -7.91
N CYS A 261 -19.32 23.15 -7.26
CA CYS A 261 -19.75 21.81 -7.67
C CYS A 261 -21.27 21.66 -7.59
N LEU A 262 -21.90 22.10 -6.50
CA LEU A 262 -23.35 22.00 -6.31
C LEU A 262 -24.12 22.89 -7.30
N GLN A 263 -23.67 24.12 -7.52
CA GLN A 263 -24.26 25.03 -8.51
C GLN A 263 -24.12 24.46 -9.92
N ARG A 264 -22.98 23.82 -10.24
CA ARG A 264 -22.80 23.15 -11.52
C ARG A 264 -23.72 21.94 -11.67
N ALA A 265 -23.89 21.14 -10.63
CA ALA A 265 -24.82 20.01 -10.64
C ALA A 265 -26.27 20.48 -10.87
N LEU A 266 -26.70 21.56 -10.19
CA LEU A 266 -28.01 22.17 -10.41
C LEU A 266 -28.22 22.59 -11.86
N LYS A 267 -27.23 23.30 -12.46
CA LYS A 267 -27.27 23.70 -13.88
C LYS A 267 -27.32 22.53 -14.88
N ILE A 268 -26.89 21.32 -14.49
CA ILE A 268 -26.95 20.13 -15.35
C ILE A 268 -28.32 19.44 -15.20
N ALA A 269 -28.93 19.56 -14.03
CA ALA A 269 -30.25 19.02 -13.72
C ALA A 269 -31.38 19.83 -14.36
N ASP A 270 -31.21 21.15 -14.44
CA ASP A 270 -32.06 22.08 -15.21
C ASP A 270 -31.95 21.85 -16.73
#